data_AF-A0A9W8QYC2-F1
#
_entry.id   AF-A0A9W8QYC2-F1
#
_cell.length_a   1.000
_cell.length_b   1.000
_cell.length_c   1.000
_cell.angle_alpha   90.00
_cell.angle_beta   90.00
_cell.angle_gamma   90.00
#
_symmetry.space_group_name_H-M   'P 1'
#
loop_
_entity.id
_entity.type
_entity.pdbx_description
1 polymer ?
#
loop_
_entity_poly.entity_id
_entity_poly.type
_entity_poly.pdbx_seq_one_letter_code
_entity_poly.pdbx_strand_id
1 'polypeptide(L)'
;MARGAMAPPQQGQSPSLGFALRELLGYLTSARRACERQLTQFQQNCQRVGVDMSNQALRQREWTLWIRERFDPNMCPHLRDIVDRGRRQVAASYSWQYSPSQDVSGNFANAVRLLDVSCQALIGMIHQGMNDWDAFTKLELELRAAVGYANFSKEVNPGYFWS
;
A
#
# COMPACT_ATOMS: atom_id res chain seq x y z
N MET A 1 52.88 16.39 10.80
CA MET A 1 51.77 15.93 11.67
C MET A 1 50.46 16.18 10.93
N ALA A 2 49.91 15.14 10.29
CA ALA A 2 48.65 15.23 9.56
C ALA A 2 47.51 14.80 10.49
N ARG A 3 46.69 15.75 10.95
CA ARG A 3 45.39 15.44 11.56
C ARG A 3 44.38 15.38 10.42
N GLY A 4 44.06 14.14 10.02
CA GLY A 4 42.96 13.88 9.11
C GLY A 4 41.66 14.41 9.70
N ALA A 5 41.09 15.41 9.04
CA ALA A 5 39.71 15.78 9.25
C ALA A 5 38.87 14.58 8.79
N MET A 6 38.27 13.86 9.74
CA MET A 6 37.15 12.97 9.44
C MET A 6 36.03 13.86 8.93
N ALA A 7 35.83 13.86 7.61
CA ALA A 7 34.62 14.36 7.02
C ALA A 7 33.44 13.60 7.66
N PRO A 8 32.38 14.28 8.12
CA PRO A 8 31.18 13.58 8.51
C PRO A 8 30.68 12.78 7.30
N PRO A 9 30.18 11.54 7.50
CA PRO A 9 29.64 10.76 6.40
C PRO A 9 28.54 11.61 5.74
N GLN A 10 28.64 11.81 4.42
CA GLN A 10 27.62 12.51 3.66
C GLN A 10 26.28 11.85 3.96
N GLN A 11 25.43 12.59 4.67
CA GLN A 11 24.09 12.17 5.05
C GLN A 11 23.33 11.85 3.76
N GLY A 12 23.15 10.56 3.48
CA GLY A 12 22.06 10.12 2.62
C GLY A 12 20.78 10.59 3.29
N GLN A 13 20.26 11.74 2.84
CA GLN A 13 19.03 12.33 3.38
C GLN A 13 17.94 11.27 3.27
N SER A 14 17.55 10.69 4.41
CA SER A 14 16.33 9.90 4.45
C SER A 14 15.19 10.85 4.05
N PRO A 15 14.33 10.47 3.09
CA PRO A 15 13.25 11.35 2.64
C PRO A 15 12.43 11.82 3.85
N SER A 16 11.90 13.06 3.78
CA SER A 16 11.03 13.56 4.85
C SER A 16 9.88 12.58 5.07
N LEU A 17 9.43 12.40 6.32
CA LEU A 17 8.29 11.53 6.62
C LEU A 17 7.05 11.92 5.80
N GLY A 18 6.88 13.23 5.55
CA GLY A 18 5.86 13.77 4.65
C GLY A 18 5.96 13.25 3.23
N PHE A 19 7.16 13.32 2.65
CA PHE A 19 7.42 12.80 1.31
C PHE A 19 7.17 11.29 1.26
N ALA A 20 7.69 10.52 2.22
CA ALA A 20 7.49 9.06 2.27
C ALA A 20 6.01 8.67 2.39
N LEU A 21 5.24 9.37 3.24
CA LEU A 21 3.79 9.16 3.37
C LEU A 21 3.04 9.54 2.09
N ARG A 22 3.45 10.62 1.42
CA ARG A 22 2.86 11.06 0.16
C ARG A 22 3.10 10.06 -0.98
N GLU A 23 4.33 9.58 -1.13
CA GLU A 23 4.65 8.56 -2.12
C GLU A 23 3.85 7.27 -1.87
N LEU A 24 3.87 6.77 -0.63
CA LEU A 24 3.13 5.58 -0.25
C LEU A 24 1.61 5.76 -0.50
N LEU A 25 1.04 6.91 -0.14
CA LEU A 25 -0.36 7.23 -0.42
C LEU A 25 -0.67 7.21 -1.93
N GLY A 26 0.22 7.78 -2.75
CA GLY A 26 0.08 7.79 -4.21
C GLY A 26 0.04 6.37 -4.78
N TYR A 27 0.93 5.50 -4.31
CA TYR A 27 0.97 4.09 -4.71
C TYR A 27 -0.28 3.33 -4.25
N LEU A 28 -0.66 3.44 -2.97
CA LEU A 28 -1.85 2.78 -2.42
C LEU A 28 -3.13 3.23 -3.14
N THR A 29 -3.26 4.52 -3.44
CA THR A 29 -4.42 5.06 -4.16
C THR A 29 -4.49 4.52 -5.59
N SER A 30 -3.35 4.45 -6.27
CA SER A 30 -3.28 3.93 -7.64
C SER A 30 -3.61 2.44 -7.68
N ALA A 31 -3.06 1.66 -6.75
CA ALA A 31 -3.32 0.23 -6.59
C ALA A 31 -4.80 -0.04 -6.25
N ARG A 32 -5.39 0.74 -5.34
CA ARG A 32 -6.82 0.66 -5.01
C ARG A 32 -7.69 0.86 -6.25
N ARG A 33 -7.46 1.94 -7.01
CA ARG A 33 -8.21 2.22 -8.24
C ARG A 33 -8.06 1.12 -9.29
N ALA A 34 -6.88 0.51 -9.39
CA ALA A 34 -6.66 -0.63 -10.28
C ALA A 34 -7.50 -1.85 -9.83
N CYS A 35 -7.50 -2.18 -8.53
CA CYS A 35 -8.28 -3.29 -7.99
C CYS A 35 -9.80 -3.06 -8.13
N GLU A 36 -10.29 -1.87 -7.78
CA GLU A 36 -11.70 -1.50 -7.96
C GLU A 36 -12.15 -1.63 -9.42
N ARG A 37 -11.32 -1.18 -10.38
CA ARG A 37 -11.61 -1.34 -11.81
C ARG A 37 -11.65 -2.80 -12.22
N GLN A 38 -10.71 -3.63 -11.76
CA GLN A 38 -10.69 -5.07 -12.07
C GLN A 38 -11.95 -5.77 -11.55
N LEU A 39 -12.36 -5.50 -10.31
CA LEU A 39 -13.59 -6.04 -9.73
C LEU A 39 -14.83 -5.61 -10.53
N THR A 40 -14.91 -4.32 -10.89
CA THR A 40 -16.03 -3.78 -11.64
C THR A 40 -16.14 -4.41 -13.02
N GLN A 41 -15.03 -4.48 -13.75
CA GLN A 41 -15.00 -5.08 -15.09
C GLN A 41 -15.29 -6.59 -15.06
N PHE A 42 -14.79 -7.30 -14.06
CA PHE A 42 -15.10 -8.71 -13.87
C PHE A 42 -16.59 -8.94 -13.61
N GLN A 43 -17.20 -8.15 -12.72
CA GLN A 43 -18.64 -8.22 -12.44
C GLN A 43 -19.49 -7.92 -13.69
N GLN A 44 -19.13 -6.89 -14.45
CA GLN A 44 -19.79 -6.55 -15.71
C GLN A 44 -19.67 -7.68 -16.74
N ASN A 45 -18.49 -8.33 -16.82
CA ASN A 45 -18.32 -9.48 -17.70
C ASN A 45 -19.20 -10.65 -17.27
N CYS A 46 -19.22 -10.98 -15.97
CA CYS A 46 -20.08 -12.05 -15.44
C CYS A 46 -21.55 -11.80 -15.77
N GLN A 47 -22.04 -10.58 -15.60
CA GLN A 47 -23.40 -10.20 -16.00
C GLN A 47 -23.64 -10.39 -17.50
N ARG A 48 -22.71 -9.96 -18.35
CA ARG A 48 -22.81 -10.07 -19.81
C ARG A 48 -22.86 -11.52 -20.29
N VAL A 49 -22.12 -12.42 -19.64
CA VAL A 49 -22.07 -13.85 -20.01
C VAL A 49 -23.05 -14.72 -19.22
N GLY A 50 -23.90 -14.13 -18.38
CA GLY A 50 -24.92 -14.85 -17.62
C GLY A 50 -24.37 -15.71 -16.48
N VAL A 51 -23.22 -15.36 -15.91
CA VAL A 51 -22.61 -16.05 -14.77
C VAL A 51 -23.31 -15.62 -13.48
N ASP A 52 -23.84 -16.61 -12.75
CA ASP A 52 -24.39 -16.40 -11.41
C ASP A 52 -23.26 -16.15 -10.40
N MET A 53 -23.16 -14.90 -9.94
CA MET A 53 -22.16 -14.46 -8.96
C MET A 53 -22.35 -15.05 -7.55
N SER A 54 -23.52 -15.66 -7.26
CA SER A 54 -23.77 -16.37 -6.00
C SER A 54 -23.16 -17.78 -6.00
N ASN A 55 -22.88 -18.35 -7.19
CA ASN A 55 -22.21 -19.63 -7.32
C ASN A 55 -20.67 -19.45 -7.21
N GLN A 56 -20.13 -19.77 -6.03
CA GLN A 56 -18.71 -19.59 -5.73
C GLN A 56 -17.78 -20.34 -6.71
N ALA A 57 -18.12 -21.59 -7.07
CA ALA A 57 -17.27 -22.40 -7.95
C ALA A 57 -17.22 -21.84 -9.37
N LEU A 58 -18.37 -21.41 -9.91
CA LEU A 58 -18.44 -20.80 -11.23
C LEU A 58 -17.73 -19.45 -11.25
N ARG A 59 -17.98 -18.59 -10.25
CA ARG A 59 -17.31 -17.31 -10.09
C ARG A 59 -15.78 -17.46 -10.01
N GLN A 60 -15.29 -18.41 -9.22
CA GLN A 60 -13.85 -18.65 -9.07
C GLN A 60 -13.21 -19.16 -10.37
N ARG A 61 -13.91 -20.02 -11.11
CA ARG A 61 -13.47 -20.46 -12.44
C ARG A 61 -13.34 -19.27 -13.39
N GLU A 62 -14.38 -18.44 -13.48
CA GLU A 62 -14.38 -17.26 -14.35
C GLU A 62 -13.33 -16.23 -13.93
N TRP A 63 -13.11 -16.05 -12.63
CA TRP A 63 -12.04 -15.20 -12.11
C TRP A 63 -10.66 -15.68 -12.56
N THR A 64 -10.43 -17.00 -12.50
CA THR A 64 -9.16 -17.59 -12.95
C THR A 64 -8.93 -17.36 -14.44
N LEU A 65 -9.98 -17.47 -15.27
CA LEU A 65 -9.90 -17.16 -16.70
C LEU A 65 -9.65 -15.66 -16.93
N TRP A 66 -10.39 -14.81 -16.23
CA TRP A 66 -10.26 -13.35 -16.29
C TRP A 66 -8.84 -12.88 -16.01
N ILE A 67 -8.25 -13.37 -14.92
CA ILE A 67 -6.89 -13.04 -14.52
C ILE A 67 -5.89 -13.55 -15.56
N ARG A 68 -6.04 -14.76 -16.08
CA ARG A 68 -5.13 -15.28 -17.14
C ARG A 68 -5.13 -14.43 -18.40
N GLU A 69 -6.29 -13.90 -18.79
CA GLU A 69 -6.43 -13.13 -20.04
C GLU A 69 -5.99 -11.67 -19.91
N ARG A 70 -6.09 -11.08 -18.71
CA ARG A 70 -5.96 -9.63 -18.53
C ARG A 70 -4.92 -9.18 -17.52
N PHE A 71 -4.39 -10.09 -16.73
CA PHE A 71 -3.45 -9.74 -15.68
C PHE A 71 -2.02 -9.79 -16.18
N ASP A 72 -1.27 -8.71 -15.97
CA ASP A 72 0.18 -8.73 -16.14
C ASP A 72 0.81 -9.49 -14.96
N PRO A 73 1.46 -10.65 -15.18
CA PRO A 73 2.10 -11.41 -14.12
C PRO A 73 3.17 -10.61 -13.35
N ASN A 74 3.73 -9.56 -13.93
CA ASN A 74 4.69 -8.68 -13.27
C ASN A 74 4.03 -7.66 -12.33
N MET A 75 2.72 -7.46 -12.42
CA MET A 75 1.99 -6.48 -11.60
C MET A 75 2.02 -6.85 -10.12
N CYS A 76 1.99 -8.13 -9.77
CA CYS A 76 1.99 -8.60 -8.38
C CYS A 76 3.33 -8.40 -7.67
N PRO A 77 4.46 -8.90 -8.21
CA PRO A 77 5.78 -8.60 -7.66
C PRO A 77 6.01 -7.08 -7.56
N HIS A 78 5.64 -6.34 -8.60
CA HIS A 78 5.82 -4.89 -8.62
C HIS A 78 5.00 -4.17 -7.54
N LEU A 79 3.71 -4.51 -7.37
CA LEU A 79 2.87 -3.93 -6.32
C LEU A 79 3.40 -4.26 -4.93
N ARG A 80 3.82 -5.50 -4.72
CA ARG A 80 4.41 -5.95 -3.44
C ARG A 80 5.67 -5.16 -3.11
N ASP A 81 6.58 -5.02 -4.08
CA ASP A 81 7.85 -4.35 -3.90
C ASP A 81 7.68 -2.84 -3.65
N ILE A 82 6.74 -2.21 -4.36
CA ILE A 82 6.42 -0.79 -4.17
C ILE A 82 5.83 -0.55 -2.78
N VAL A 83 4.84 -1.35 -2.36
CA VAL A 83 4.19 -1.19 -1.05
C VAL A 83 5.18 -1.46 0.07
N ASP A 84 6.00 -2.51 -0.03
CA ASP A 84 6.99 -2.82 1.00
C ASP A 84 8.10 -1.77 1.07
N ARG A 85 8.57 -1.25 -0.08
CA ARG A 85 9.54 -0.15 -0.10
C ARG A 85 8.99 1.11 0.55
N GLY A 86 7.79 1.54 0.15
CA GLY A 86 7.16 2.74 0.73
C GLY A 86 6.89 2.58 2.22
N ARG A 87 6.42 1.41 2.66
CA ARG A 87 6.24 1.08 4.08
C ARG A 87 7.55 1.19 4.87
N ARG A 88 8.64 0.60 4.37
CA ARG A 88 9.97 0.68 5.00
C ARG A 88 10.50 2.11 5.04
N GLN A 89 10.28 2.89 3.98
CA GLN A 89 10.66 4.31 3.96
C GLN A 89 9.90 5.12 5.01
N VAL A 90 8.59 4.94 5.15
CA VAL A 90 7.79 5.59 6.20
C VAL A 90 8.30 5.20 7.58
N ALA A 91 8.57 3.91 7.83
CA ALA A 91 9.10 3.45 9.11
C ALA A 91 10.48 4.06 9.43
N ALA A 92 11.39 4.09 8.44
CA ALA A 92 12.71 4.69 8.60
C ALA A 92 12.63 6.20 8.87
N SER A 93 11.86 6.95 8.06
CA SER A 93 11.66 8.39 8.24
C SER A 93 10.96 8.72 9.56
N TYR A 94 10.01 7.90 10.00
CA TYR A 94 9.35 8.05 11.30
C TYR A 94 10.35 7.88 12.44
N SER A 95 11.17 6.81 12.41
CA SER A 95 12.19 6.58 13.44
C SER A 95 13.28 7.66 13.50
N TRP A 96 13.61 8.26 12.35
CA TRP A 96 14.61 9.31 12.25
C TRP A 96 14.10 10.67 12.76
N GLN A 97 12.83 11.01 12.46
CA GLN A 97 12.23 12.28 12.85
C GLN A 97 11.68 12.26 14.27
N TYR A 98 11.24 11.10 14.76
CA TYR A 98 10.67 10.95 16.09
C TYR A 98 11.60 10.17 17.03
N SER A 99 12.45 10.94 17.73
CA SER A 99 13.08 10.51 18.99
C SER A 99 12.03 10.54 20.11
N PRO A 100 12.10 9.67 21.15
CA PRO A 100 11.18 9.63 22.29
C PRO A 100 10.95 10.97 23.04
N SER A 101 11.69 12.02 22.69
CA SER A 101 11.62 13.36 23.26
C SER A 101 10.68 14.34 22.53
N GLN A 102 10.05 13.96 21.40
CA GLN A 102 9.10 14.81 20.68
C GLN A 102 7.66 14.32 20.88
N ASP A 103 6.79 15.23 21.32
CA ASP A 103 5.40 14.99 21.63
C ASP A 103 4.60 14.78 20.32
N VAL A 104 4.65 13.54 19.80
CA VAL A 104 3.82 13.12 18.67
C VAL A 104 2.40 13.01 19.19
N SER A 105 1.42 13.63 18.51
CA SER A 105 0.03 13.36 18.87
C SER A 105 -0.21 11.84 18.80
N GLY A 106 -0.72 11.24 19.88
CA GLY A 106 -0.94 9.78 19.93
C GLY A 106 -1.81 9.26 18.77
N ASN A 107 -2.64 10.14 18.19
CA ASN A 107 -3.42 9.89 17.00
C ASN A 107 -2.56 9.68 15.74
N PHE A 108 -1.51 10.48 15.53
CA PHE A 108 -0.58 10.31 14.40
C PHE A 108 0.22 9.01 14.54
N ALA A 109 0.75 8.73 15.73
CA ALA A 109 1.49 7.49 15.99
C ALA A 109 0.61 6.25 15.75
N ASN A 110 -0.65 6.28 16.19
CA ASN A 110 -1.59 5.19 15.92
C ASN A 110 -1.94 5.07 14.43
N ALA A 111 -2.07 6.19 13.71
CA ALA A 111 -2.33 6.19 12.26
C ALA A 111 -1.19 5.52 11.47
N VAL A 112 0.06 5.88 11.77
CA VAL A 112 1.26 5.28 11.14
C VAL A 112 1.35 3.79 11.46
N ARG A 113 1.04 3.40 12.70
CA ARG A 113 1.01 1.98 13.11
C ARG A 113 -0.05 1.18 12.34
N LEU A 114 -1.27 1.71 12.22
CA LEU A 114 -2.35 1.05 11.48
C LEU A 114 -2.04 0.97 9.98
N LEU A 115 -1.40 2.01 9.42
CA LEU A 115 -0.88 1.99 8.06
C LEU A 115 0.14 0.86 7.85
N ASP A 116 1.11 0.69 8.76
CA ASP A 116 2.09 -0.40 8.67
C ASP A 116 1.40 -1.77 8.72
N VAL A 117 0.45 -1.98 9.63
CA VAL A 117 -0.32 -3.24 9.73
C VAL A 117 -1.09 -3.52 8.43
N SER A 118 -1.80 -2.54 7.88
CA SER A 118 -2.51 -2.72 6.61
C SER A 118 -1.53 -2.99 5.45
N CYS A 119 -0.40 -2.30 5.38
CA CYS A 119 0.62 -2.58 4.35
C CYS A 119 1.20 -4.00 4.47
N GLN A 120 1.43 -4.52 5.69
CA GLN A 120 1.86 -5.90 5.88
C GLN A 120 0.79 -6.91 5.43
N ALA A 121 -0.49 -6.65 5.75
CA ALA A 121 -1.60 -7.49 5.29
C ALA A 121 -1.69 -7.51 3.76
N LEU A 122 -1.55 -6.34 3.11
CA LEU A 122 -1.48 -6.23 1.65
C LEU A 122 -0.37 -7.09 1.06
N ILE A 123 0.85 -6.97 1.57
CA ILE A 123 2.01 -7.74 1.11
C ILE A 123 1.73 -9.25 1.18
N GLY A 124 1.08 -9.71 2.25
CA GLY A 124 0.72 -11.12 2.43
C GLY A 124 -0.37 -11.61 1.47
N MET A 125 -1.29 -10.73 1.07
CA MET A 125 -2.47 -11.11 0.29
C MET A 125 -2.34 -10.91 -1.23
N ILE A 126 -1.39 -10.09 -1.71
CA ILE A 126 -1.28 -9.75 -3.15
C ILE A 126 -1.25 -11.00 -4.03
N HIS A 127 -0.45 -12.01 -3.67
CA HIS A 127 -0.35 -13.22 -4.46
C HIS A 127 -1.63 -14.08 -4.39
N GLN A 128 -2.24 -14.18 -3.21
CA GLN A 128 -3.47 -14.94 -3.03
C GLN A 128 -4.64 -14.27 -3.76
N GLY A 129 -4.72 -12.94 -3.73
CA GLY A 129 -5.77 -12.18 -4.40
C GLY A 129 -5.84 -12.44 -5.90
N MET A 130 -4.71 -12.69 -6.57
CA MET A 130 -4.78 -12.99 -8.01
C MET A 130 -5.33 -14.36 -8.32
N ASN A 131 -5.18 -15.29 -7.39
CA ASN A 131 -5.60 -16.67 -7.59
C ASN A 131 -7.01 -16.92 -7.07
N ASP A 132 -7.54 -16.05 -6.20
CA ASP A 132 -8.81 -16.25 -5.51
C ASP A 132 -9.60 -14.95 -5.45
N TRP A 133 -10.86 -14.98 -5.93
CA TRP A 133 -11.70 -13.80 -6.02
C TRP A 133 -12.05 -13.23 -4.63
N ASP A 134 -12.32 -14.11 -3.65
CA ASP A 134 -12.64 -13.69 -2.28
C ASP A 134 -11.41 -13.05 -1.61
N ALA A 135 -10.20 -13.51 -1.92
CA ALA A 135 -8.96 -12.88 -1.51
C ALA A 135 -8.71 -11.55 -2.25
N PHE A 136 -9.07 -11.43 -3.53
CA PHE A 136 -8.94 -10.17 -4.27
C PHE A 136 -9.86 -9.08 -3.72
N THR A 137 -11.09 -9.44 -3.34
CA THR A 137 -12.02 -8.48 -2.70
C THR A 137 -11.50 -8.04 -1.33
N LYS A 138 -10.93 -8.96 -0.53
CA LYS A 138 -10.25 -8.61 0.73
C LYS A 138 -9.03 -7.71 0.50
N LEU A 139 -8.25 -7.97 -0.56
CA LEU A 139 -7.13 -7.12 -0.94
C LEU A 139 -7.57 -5.68 -1.25
N GLU A 140 -8.69 -5.50 -1.95
CA GLU A 140 -9.28 -4.17 -2.20
C GLU A 140 -9.69 -3.47 -0.90
N LEU A 141 -10.31 -4.20 0.04
CA LEU A 141 -10.70 -3.65 1.34
C LEU A 141 -9.49 -3.18 2.16
N GLU A 142 -8.42 -3.97 2.22
CA GLU A 142 -7.18 -3.55 2.90
C GLU A 142 -6.49 -2.38 2.18
N LEU A 143 -6.57 -2.31 0.85
CA LEU A 143 -6.06 -1.16 0.10
C LEU A 143 -6.83 0.11 0.46
N ARG A 144 -8.15 0.00 0.60
CA ARG A 144 -9.01 1.10 1.05
C ARG A 144 -8.68 1.55 2.48
N ALA A 145 -8.47 0.60 3.39
CA ALA A 145 -8.07 0.89 4.76
C ALA A 145 -6.70 1.57 4.82
N ALA A 146 -5.70 1.06 4.09
CA ALA A 146 -4.36 1.64 4.00
C ALA A 146 -4.39 3.09 3.46
N VAL A 147 -5.18 3.35 2.40
CA VAL A 147 -5.42 4.72 1.90
C VAL A 147 -6.06 5.59 2.99
N GLY A 148 -7.02 5.06 3.74
CA GLY A 148 -7.65 5.75 4.86
C GLY A 148 -6.65 6.16 5.93
N TYR A 149 -5.78 5.25 6.38
CA TYR A 149 -4.78 5.53 7.41
C TYR A 149 -3.68 6.48 6.92
N ALA A 150 -3.26 6.38 5.65
CA ALA A 150 -2.33 7.32 5.05
C ALA A 150 -2.93 8.75 4.96
N ASN A 151 -4.21 8.88 4.60
CA ASN A 151 -4.91 10.17 4.60
C ASN A 151 -5.12 10.72 6.02
N PHE A 152 -5.50 9.87 6.97
CA PHE A 152 -5.65 10.28 8.36
C PHE A 152 -4.33 10.79 8.95
N SER A 153 -3.21 10.15 8.59
CA SER A 153 -1.85 10.61 8.94
C SER A 153 -1.54 12.00 8.40
N LYS A 154 -2.07 12.37 7.22
CA LYS A 154 -1.98 13.72 6.67
C LYS A 154 -2.84 14.73 7.44
N GLU A 155 -4.07 14.36 7.79
CA GLU A 155 -5.03 15.25 8.46
C GLU A 155 -4.60 15.61 9.89
N VAL A 156 -4.09 14.62 10.63
CA VAL A 156 -3.66 14.82 12.02
C VAL A 156 -2.27 15.47 12.15
N ASN A 157 -1.53 15.62 11.04
CA ASN A 157 -0.25 16.32 11.02
C ASN A 157 0.09 16.95 9.65
N PRO A 158 -0.65 18.00 9.22
CA PRO A 158 -0.58 18.54 7.86
C PRO A 158 0.76 19.22 7.55
N GLY A 159 1.47 19.72 8.56
CA GLY A 159 2.76 20.40 8.40
C GLY A 159 3.84 19.52 7.78
N TYR A 160 3.80 18.21 8.06
CA TYR A 160 4.77 17.26 7.50
C TYR A 160 4.48 16.93 6.06
N PHE A 161 3.21 16.85 5.65
CA PHE A 161 2.88 16.39 4.31
C PHE A 161 3.40 17.33 3.21
N TRP A 162 3.67 18.60 3.53
CA TRP A 162 4.13 19.65 2.61
C TRP A 162 5.59 20.10 2.83
N SER A 163 6.29 19.51 3.80
CA SER A 163 7.71 19.78 4.09
C SER A 163 8.64 18.66 3.60
#